data_AF-A0A3N5ISA3-F1
#
_entry.id   AF-A0A3N5ISA3-F1
#
_cell.length_a   1.000
_cell.length_b   1.000
_cell.length_c   1.000
_cell.angle_alpha   90.00
_cell.angle_beta   90.00
_cell.angle_gamma   90.00
#
_symmetry.space_group_name_H-M   'P 1'
#
loop_
_entity.id
_entity.type
_entity.pdbx_description
1 polymer ?
#
loop_
_entity_poly.entity_id
_entity_poly.type
_entity_poly.pdbx_seq_one_letter_code
_entity_poly.pdbx_strand_id
1 'polypeptide(L)'
;MPSHKMIFYLTLILLLITNRCATFYAPTGWLDEPEQVSQSVYGGWIEVEFVDSGLVMGELIAIGQDSLFIADSLFRAIPLAQIKAAELIFYDSQYGLMASWTFLGTLSTLSHGFGLVLTGPLWVLFGSAITSARSWEPVIKYPDEPWEKISSYSRFPQGLPAHIDRKRIVMKKPTKST
;
A
#
# COMPACT_ATOMS: atom_id res chain seq x y z
N MET A 1 -36.69 13.05 21.86
CA MET A 1 -36.16 11.71 22.21
C MET A 1 -35.90 10.95 20.91
N PRO A 2 -34.65 10.66 20.54
CA PRO A 2 -34.38 9.82 19.38
C PRO A 2 -35.05 8.46 19.60
N SER A 3 -35.84 8.00 18.62
CA SER A 3 -36.53 6.71 18.73
C SER A 3 -35.49 5.59 18.85
N HIS A 4 -35.74 4.56 19.66
CA HIS A 4 -34.83 3.43 19.83
C HIS A 4 -34.40 2.78 18.51
N LYS A 5 -35.22 2.92 17.46
CA LYS A 5 -34.92 2.51 16.09
C LYS A 5 -33.74 3.27 15.50
N MET A 6 -33.68 4.59 15.71
CA MET A 6 -32.60 5.44 15.20
C MET A 6 -31.24 5.10 15.84
N ILE A 7 -31.24 4.81 17.15
CA ILE A 7 -30.02 4.37 17.85
C ILE A 7 -29.57 3.01 17.32
N PHE A 8 -30.49 2.05 17.13
CA PHE A 8 -30.19 0.72 16.62
C PHE A 8 -29.59 0.73 15.20
N TYR A 9 -30.12 1.55 14.28
CA TYR A 9 -29.54 1.67 12.94
C TYR A 9 -28.14 2.31 12.96
N LEU A 10 -27.91 3.25 13.87
CA LEU A 10 -26.60 3.91 14.02
C LEU A 10 -25.54 2.94 14.58
N THR A 11 -25.89 2.09 15.55
CA THR A 11 -25.01 1.02 16.05
C THR A 11 -24.78 -0.08 15.01
N LEU A 12 -25.81 -0.45 14.24
CA LEU A 12 -25.67 -1.48 13.19
C LEU A 12 -24.76 -1.01 12.05
N ILE A 13 -24.86 0.26 11.64
CA ILE A 13 -23.97 0.87 10.64
C ILE A 13 -22.54 0.92 11.17
N LEU A 14 -22.34 1.30 12.44
CA LEU A 14 -21.02 1.35 13.08
C LEU A 14 -20.37 -0.04 13.20
N LEU A 15 -21.14 -1.11 13.39
CA LEU A 15 -20.65 -2.49 13.47
C LEU A 15 -20.22 -3.06 12.10
N LEU A 16 -20.77 -2.54 11.00
CA LEU A 16 -20.46 -3.02 9.65
C LEU A 16 -19.14 -2.45 9.08
N ILE A 17 -18.58 -1.42 9.71
CA ILE A 17 -17.35 -0.75 9.24
C ILE A 17 -16.06 -1.39 9.79
N THR A 18 -16.15 -2.39 10.68
CA THR A 18 -14.97 -2.93 11.38
C THR A 18 -14.26 -4.09 10.68
N ASN A 19 -14.63 -4.45 9.45
CA ASN A 19 -14.05 -5.60 8.76
C ASN A 19 -13.27 -5.19 7.52
N ARG A 20 -12.04 -4.65 7.67
CA ARG A 20 -10.90 -4.86 6.74
C ARG A 20 -9.58 -4.39 7.40
N CYS A 21 -8.89 -5.30 8.08
CA CYS A 21 -7.45 -5.17 8.34
C CYS A 21 -6.74 -6.41 7.81
N ALA A 22 -6.56 -6.48 6.50
CA ALA A 22 -5.44 -7.20 5.92
C ALA A 22 -4.58 -6.11 5.30
N THR A 23 -3.64 -5.61 6.08
CA THR A 23 -2.84 -4.46 5.72
C THR A 23 -1.47 -4.92 5.27
N PHE A 24 -1.29 -4.95 3.96
CA PHE A 24 0.02 -4.97 3.35
C PHE A 24 0.70 -3.63 3.65
N TYR A 25 1.82 -3.67 4.36
CA TYR A 25 2.58 -2.48 4.74
C TYR A 25 4.06 -2.64 4.41
N ALA A 26 4.58 -1.70 3.62
CA ALA A 26 6.01 -1.42 3.64
C ALA A 26 6.39 -0.81 5.00
N PRO A 27 7.64 -0.98 5.47
CA PRO A 27 8.11 -0.32 6.68
C PRO A 27 7.91 1.20 6.59
N THR A 28 7.49 1.82 7.69
CA THR A 28 7.28 3.27 7.75
C THR A 28 8.51 4.04 7.28
N GLY A 29 8.31 5.00 6.36
CA GLY A 29 9.39 5.82 5.80
C GLY A 29 10.31 5.09 4.83
N TRP A 30 9.92 3.90 4.34
CA TRP A 30 10.64 3.17 3.31
C TRP A 30 10.22 3.57 1.90
N LEU A 31 8.92 3.76 1.66
CA LEU A 31 8.41 4.20 0.36
C LEU A 31 8.65 5.70 0.15
N ASP A 32 8.99 6.07 -1.07
CA ASP A 32 9.10 7.48 -1.47
C ASP A 32 7.71 8.06 -1.81
N GLU A 33 7.59 9.37 -1.71
CA GLU A 33 6.40 10.10 -2.16
C GLU A 33 6.32 10.10 -3.70
N PRO A 34 5.13 10.24 -4.32
CA PRO A 34 4.94 10.14 -5.76
C PRO A 34 5.89 11.04 -6.56
N GLU A 35 6.18 12.24 -6.06
CA GLU A 35 7.05 13.23 -6.69
C GLU A 35 8.54 12.80 -6.68
N GLN A 36 8.93 11.95 -5.73
CA GLN A 36 10.31 11.52 -5.50
C GLN A 36 10.62 10.16 -6.16
N VAL A 37 9.61 9.37 -6.51
CA VAL A 37 9.78 8.03 -7.13
C VAL A 37 10.68 8.07 -8.35
N SER A 38 10.53 9.08 -9.20
CA SER A 38 11.33 9.24 -10.43
C SER A 38 12.83 9.45 -10.16
N GLN A 39 13.21 9.83 -8.94
CA GLN A 39 14.58 10.06 -8.51
C GLN A 39 15.12 8.91 -7.67
N SER A 40 14.26 7.95 -7.28
CA SER A 40 14.64 6.84 -6.44
C SER A 40 15.43 5.80 -7.23
N VAL A 41 16.47 5.27 -6.59
CA VAL A 41 17.31 4.20 -7.14
C VAL A 41 16.94 2.83 -6.58
N TYR A 42 15.80 2.74 -5.88
CA TYR A 42 15.31 1.54 -5.22
C TYR A 42 14.07 1.00 -5.94
N GLY A 43 13.83 -0.31 -5.83
CA GLY A 43 12.59 -0.90 -6.32
C GLY A 43 11.41 -0.63 -5.38
N GLY A 44 10.22 -1.09 -5.76
CA GLY A 44 9.05 -1.10 -4.88
C GLY A 44 9.17 -2.17 -3.76
N TRP A 45 8.31 -2.05 -2.76
CA TRP A 45 8.18 -3.06 -1.70
C TRP A 45 7.21 -4.14 -2.15
N ILE A 46 7.64 -5.39 -2.12
CA ILE A 46 6.84 -6.54 -2.57
C ILE A 46 6.64 -7.53 -1.42
N GLU A 47 5.42 -8.03 -1.28
CA GLU A 47 5.07 -9.20 -0.50
C GLU A 47 4.79 -10.36 -1.45
N VAL A 48 5.35 -11.53 -1.13
CA VAL A 48 5.23 -12.75 -1.92
C VAL A 48 4.67 -13.85 -1.02
N GLU A 49 3.54 -14.42 -1.42
CA GLU A 49 2.93 -15.60 -0.82
C GLU A 49 3.35 -16.86 -1.60
N PHE A 50 3.83 -17.87 -0.89
CA PHE A 50 4.23 -19.14 -1.50
C PHE A 50 3.09 -20.14 -1.64
N VAL A 51 3.20 -21.04 -2.63
CA VAL A 51 2.28 -22.17 -2.82
C VAL A 51 2.26 -23.08 -1.58
N ASP A 52 3.45 -23.40 -1.05
CA ASP A 52 3.63 -24.33 0.07
C ASP A 52 3.41 -23.68 1.46
N SER A 53 2.75 -22.52 1.50
CA SER A 53 2.61 -21.62 2.64
C SER A 53 3.88 -20.83 3.00
N GLY A 54 3.68 -19.67 3.61
CA GLY A 54 4.75 -18.73 3.97
C GLY A 54 4.68 -17.44 3.18
N LEU A 55 5.38 -16.44 3.69
CA LEU A 55 5.36 -15.08 3.17
C LEU A 55 6.74 -14.45 3.31
N VAL A 56 7.19 -13.76 2.27
CA VAL A 56 8.44 -12.98 2.28
C VAL A 56 8.11 -11.58 1.80
N MET A 57 8.67 -10.58 2.49
CA MET A 57 8.54 -9.18 2.15
C MET A 57 9.91 -8.54 1.99
N GLY A 58 10.02 -7.60 1.07
CA GLY A 58 11.23 -6.81 0.92
C GLY A 58 11.19 -5.92 -0.31
N GLU A 59 12.33 -5.33 -0.61
CA GLU A 59 12.52 -4.60 -1.86
C GLU A 59 12.56 -5.54 -3.07
N LEU A 60 11.81 -5.21 -4.12
CA LEU A 60 11.92 -5.86 -5.41
C LEU A 60 13.19 -5.41 -6.14
N ILE A 61 14.21 -6.27 -6.19
CA ILE A 61 15.47 -5.95 -6.85
C ILE A 61 15.38 -6.18 -8.36
N ALA A 62 14.87 -7.32 -8.78
CA ALA A 62 14.77 -7.70 -10.19
C ALA A 62 13.80 -8.86 -10.36
N ILE A 63 13.28 -9.02 -11.58
CA ILE A 63 12.61 -10.24 -12.02
C ILE A 63 13.42 -10.80 -13.19
N GLY A 64 13.85 -12.05 -13.05
CA GLY A 64 14.53 -12.82 -14.09
C GLY A 64 13.56 -13.71 -14.87
N GLN A 65 14.11 -14.66 -15.64
CA GLN A 65 13.28 -15.59 -16.42
C GLN A 65 12.50 -16.58 -15.56
N ASP A 66 13.10 -17.06 -14.47
CA ASP A 66 12.54 -18.11 -13.61
C ASP A 66 12.50 -17.72 -12.12
N SER A 67 13.02 -16.53 -11.79
CA SER A 67 13.30 -16.14 -10.41
C SER A 67 12.97 -14.68 -10.13
N LEU A 68 12.39 -14.42 -8.96
CA LEU A 68 12.18 -13.10 -8.39
C LEU A 68 13.24 -12.82 -7.32
N PHE A 69 13.87 -11.65 -7.37
CA PHE A 69 14.95 -11.27 -6.46
C PHE A 69 14.44 -10.23 -5.45
N ILE A 70 14.44 -10.59 -4.16
CA ILE A 70 14.00 -9.72 -3.06
C ILE A 70 15.20 -9.40 -2.16
N ALA A 71 15.27 -8.16 -1.68
CA ALA A 71 16.19 -7.78 -0.60
C ALA A 71 15.43 -7.25 0.62
N ASP A 72 15.64 -7.89 1.76
CA ASP A 72 15.15 -7.43 3.06
C ASP A 72 16.35 -7.17 4.00
N SER A 73 16.54 -7.96 5.05
CA SER A 73 17.82 -8.17 5.72
C SER A 73 18.83 -8.96 4.87
N LEU A 74 18.36 -9.77 3.92
CA LEU A 74 19.18 -10.65 3.08
C LEU A 74 18.75 -10.55 1.62
N PHE A 75 19.67 -10.85 0.70
CA PHE A 75 19.36 -11.01 -0.71
C PHE A 75 18.87 -12.43 -0.99
N ARG A 76 17.67 -12.58 -1.55
CA ARG A 76 17.02 -13.87 -1.80
C ARG A 76 16.61 -13.99 -3.25
N ALA A 77 16.78 -15.18 -3.83
CA ALA A 77 16.23 -15.53 -5.13
C ALA A 77 15.11 -16.55 -4.90
N ILE A 78 13.91 -16.23 -5.38
CA ILE A 78 12.70 -17.03 -5.21
C ILE A 78 12.27 -17.54 -6.58
N PRO A 79 12.16 -18.86 -6.82
CA PRO A 79 11.63 -19.38 -8.07
C PRO A 79 10.19 -18.93 -8.30
N LEU A 80 9.88 -18.39 -9.47
CA LEU A 80 8.52 -17.92 -9.83
C LEU A 80 7.47 -19.03 -9.71
N ALA A 81 7.85 -20.28 -9.99
CA ALA A 81 6.98 -21.45 -9.86
C ALA A 81 6.51 -21.72 -8.43
N GLN A 82 7.18 -21.16 -7.42
CA GLN A 82 6.79 -21.29 -6.00
C GLN A 82 5.88 -20.16 -5.53
N ILE A 83 5.65 -19.13 -6.35
CA ILE A 83 4.86 -17.95 -6.00
C ILE A 83 3.39 -18.20 -6.32
N LYS A 84 2.55 -18.11 -5.29
CA LYS A 84 1.08 -18.19 -5.41
C LYS A 84 0.48 -16.84 -5.72
N ALA A 85 0.89 -15.81 -4.98
CA ALA A 85 0.43 -14.44 -5.14
C ALA A 85 1.55 -13.47 -4.77
N ALA A 86 1.50 -12.27 -5.33
CA ALA A 86 2.39 -11.20 -4.91
C ALA A 86 1.68 -9.85 -4.93
N GLU A 87 2.04 -8.96 -4.02
CA GLU A 87 1.53 -7.60 -3.95
C GLU A 87 2.71 -6.63 -3.87
N LEU A 88 2.77 -5.69 -4.81
CA LEU A 88 3.81 -4.67 -4.91
C LEU A 88 3.21 -3.30 -4.59
N ILE A 89 3.83 -2.54 -3.68
CA ILE A 89 3.63 -1.10 -3.51
C ILE A 89 4.89 -0.37 -3.99
N PHE A 90 4.74 0.58 -4.91
CA PHE A 90 5.88 1.30 -5.50
C PHE A 90 6.04 2.75 -5.04
N TYR A 91 5.08 3.33 -4.30
CA TYR A 91 5.21 4.61 -3.62
C TYR A 91 4.22 4.77 -2.45
N ASP A 92 4.47 5.73 -1.56
CA ASP A 92 3.52 6.09 -0.50
C ASP A 92 2.45 7.02 -1.07
N SER A 93 1.19 6.56 -1.14
CA SER A 93 0.09 7.36 -1.67
C SER A 93 -0.34 8.51 -0.77
N GLN A 94 0.29 8.68 0.40
CA GLN A 94 -0.05 9.69 1.40
C GLN A 94 -1.54 9.66 1.79
N TYR A 95 -2.18 8.49 1.70
CA TYR A 95 -3.61 8.35 2.02
C TYR A 95 -3.91 8.75 3.47
N GLY A 96 -2.93 8.67 4.38
CA GLY A 96 -3.04 9.16 5.75
C GLY A 96 -3.24 10.69 5.85
N LEU A 97 -2.63 11.47 4.94
CA LEU A 97 -2.88 12.91 4.84
C LEU A 97 -4.31 13.17 4.35
N MET A 98 -4.80 12.38 3.38
CA MET A 98 -6.17 12.48 2.86
C MET A 98 -7.23 12.09 3.91
N ALA A 99 -6.93 11.06 4.71
CA ALA A 99 -7.76 10.67 5.85
C ALA A 99 -7.83 11.79 6.90
N SER A 100 -6.68 12.41 7.20
CA SER A 100 -6.60 13.56 8.12
C SER A 100 -7.42 14.74 7.59
N TRP A 101 -7.33 15.04 6.29
CA TRP A 101 -8.14 16.09 5.67
C TRP A 101 -9.64 15.77 5.70
N THR A 102 -10.01 14.53 5.45
CA THR A 102 -11.41 14.06 5.56
C THR A 102 -11.92 14.24 6.99
N PHE A 103 -11.10 13.90 7.98
CA PHE A 103 -11.43 14.07 9.40
C PHE A 103 -11.62 15.56 9.76
N LEU A 104 -10.66 16.42 9.38
CA LEU A 104 -10.76 17.85 9.63
C LEU A 104 -11.95 18.49 8.90
N GLY A 105 -12.19 18.10 7.65
CA GLY A 105 -13.35 18.52 6.86
C GLY A 105 -14.65 18.11 7.54
N THR A 106 -14.75 16.86 8.01
CA THR A 106 -15.91 16.38 8.78
C THR A 106 -16.08 17.18 10.07
N LEU A 107 -15.00 17.44 10.83
CA LEU A 107 -15.05 18.21 12.06
C LEU A 107 -15.49 19.66 11.81
N SER A 108 -15.06 20.26 10.71
CA SER A 108 -15.49 21.61 10.32
C SER A 108 -16.99 21.74 10.13
N THR A 109 -17.68 20.64 9.77
CA THR A 109 -19.14 20.64 9.58
C THR A 109 -19.93 20.87 10.86
N LEU A 110 -19.32 20.71 12.03
CA LEU A 110 -19.93 21.09 13.31
C LEU A 110 -20.30 22.59 13.34
N SER A 111 -19.56 23.42 12.60
CA SER A 111 -19.85 24.85 12.47
C SER A 111 -21.10 25.16 11.62
N HIS A 112 -21.62 24.19 10.86
CA HIS A 112 -22.75 24.39 9.95
C HIS A 112 -24.12 24.30 10.64
N GLY A 113 -24.17 24.06 11.95
CA GLY A 113 -25.42 23.91 12.70
C GLY A 113 -26.29 22.78 12.12
N PHE A 114 -27.55 23.07 11.77
CA PHE A 114 -28.46 22.08 11.17
C PHE A 114 -27.95 21.54 9.82
N GLY A 115 -27.13 22.30 9.10
CA GLY A 115 -26.50 21.86 7.86
C GLY A 115 -25.59 20.64 8.02
N LEU A 116 -25.13 20.31 9.24
CA LEU A 116 -24.26 19.16 9.47
C LEU A 116 -24.89 17.83 9.05
N VAL A 117 -26.22 17.69 9.14
CA VAL A 117 -26.95 16.47 8.77
C VAL A 117 -26.73 16.12 7.30
N LEU A 118 -26.46 17.12 6.46
CA LEU A 118 -26.11 16.92 5.05
C LEU A 118 -24.60 16.95 4.85
N THR A 119 -23.91 17.98 5.38
CA THR A 119 -22.50 18.19 5.05
C THR A 119 -21.56 17.18 5.72
N GLY A 120 -21.86 16.73 6.94
CA GLY A 120 -21.05 15.74 7.65
C GLY A 120 -20.97 14.41 6.89
N PRO A 121 -22.11 13.77 6.57
CA PRO A 121 -22.12 12.56 5.76
C PRO A 121 -21.50 12.73 4.38
N LEU A 122 -21.69 13.88 3.71
CA LEU A 122 -21.05 14.15 2.42
C LEU A 122 -19.52 14.14 2.53
N TRP A 123 -18.95 14.79 3.56
CA TRP A 123 -17.50 14.77 3.81
C TRP A 123 -16.98 13.35 4.06
N VAL A 124 -17.69 12.58 4.88
CA VAL A 124 -17.30 11.18 5.16
C VAL A 124 -17.37 10.34 3.90
N LEU A 125 -18.46 10.43 3.12
CA LEU A 125 -18.65 9.63 1.90
C LEU A 125 -17.59 9.94 0.84
N PHE A 126 -17.45 11.21 0.46
CA PHE A 126 -16.50 11.60 -0.58
C PHE A 126 -15.05 11.47 -0.12
N GLY A 127 -14.75 11.87 1.12
CA GLY A 127 -13.41 11.76 1.68
C GLY A 127 -12.95 10.31 1.80
N SER A 128 -13.83 9.39 2.24
CA SER A 128 -13.51 7.95 2.29
C SER A 128 -13.31 7.36 0.90
N ALA A 129 -14.17 7.72 -0.07
CA ALA A 129 -14.05 7.23 -1.43
C ALA A 129 -12.73 7.66 -2.09
N ILE A 130 -12.36 8.94 -1.93
CA ILE A 130 -11.09 9.49 -2.47
C ILE A 130 -9.89 8.85 -1.75
N THR A 131 -9.92 8.76 -0.42
CA THR A 131 -8.84 8.15 0.37
C THR A 131 -8.63 6.69 -0.04
N SER A 132 -9.71 5.93 -0.23
CA SER A 132 -9.65 4.54 -0.69
C SER A 132 -9.09 4.44 -2.11
N ALA A 133 -9.55 5.28 -3.05
CA ALA A 133 -9.03 5.28 -4.40
C ALA A 133 -7.51 5.56 -4.43
N ARG A 134 -7.04 6.50 -3.60
CA ARG A 134 -5.61 6.82 -3.46
C ARG A 134 -4.81 5.70 -2.80
N SER A 135 -5.36 5.01 -1.79
CA SER A 135 -4.62 3.94 -1.10
C SER A 135 -4.28 2.77 -2.01
N TRP A 136 -5.10 2.50 -3.04
CA TRP A 136 -4.90 1.40 -3.98
C TRP A 136 -4.12 1.79 -5.25
N GLU A 137 -3.97 3.08 -5.55
CA GLU A 137 -3.24 3.57 -6.72
C GLU A 137 -1.80 3.02 -6.86
N PRO A 138 -0.99 2.88 -5.79
CA PRO A 138 0.37 2.36 -5.90
C PRO A 138 0.46 0.83 -5.85
N VAL A 139 -0.67 0.10 -5.84
CA VAL A 139 -0.68 -1.35 -5.62
C VAL A 139 -0.81 -2.12 -6.94
N ILE A 140 0.07 -3.09 -7.15
CA ILE A 140 0.03 -4.03 -8.28
C ILE A 140 0.03 -5.45 -7.72
N LYS A 141 -0.89 -6.30 -8.20
CA LYS A 141 -1.09 -7.67 -7.69
C LYS A 141 -0.82 -8.70 -8.77
N TYR A 142 -0.11 -9.76 -8.42
CA TYR A 142 -0.03 -11.00 -9.18
C TYR A 142 -0.97 -12.03 -8.54
N PRO A 143 -1.78 -12.78 -9.30
CA PRO A 143 -1.74 -12.92 -10.76
C PRO A 143 -2.61 -11.94 -11.57
N ASP A 144 -3.25 -10.96 -10.93
CA ASP A 144 -4.12 -9.98 -11.62
C ASP A 144 -3.39 -9.22 -12.73
N GLU A 145 -2.11 -8.93 -12.51
CA GLU A 145 -1.19 -8.25 -13.41
C GLU A 145 0.05 -9.12 -13.69
N PRO A 146 0.60 -9.03 -14.90
CA PRO A 146 1.70 -9.90 -15.32
C PRO A 146 3.04 -9.42 -14.74
N TRP A 147 4.01 -10.34 -14.64
CA TRP A 147 5.33 -10.05 -14.05
C TRP A 147 6.07 -8.92 -14.77
N GLU A 148 5.83 -8.70 -16.06
CA GLU A 148 6.40 -7.61 -16.85
C GLU A 148 6.02 -6.24 -16.27
N LYS A 149 4.77 -6.07 -15.83
CA LYS A 149 4.29 -4.83 -15.20
C LYS A 149 4.90 -4.65 -13.81
N ILE A 150 5.04 -5.72 -13.04
CA ILE A 150 5.69 -5.66 -11.73
C ILE A 150 7.20 -5.34 -11.90
N SER A 151 7.84 -5.90 -12.91
CA SER A 151 9.27 -5.73 -13.20
C SER A 151 9.65 -4.27 -13.49
N SER A 152 8.75 -3.47 -14.07
CA SER A 152 9.03 -2.04 -14.35
C SER A 152 9.30 -1.22 -13.09
N TYR A 153 8.89 -1.71 -11.93
CA TYR A 153 9.10 -1.08 -10.62
C TYR A 153 10.17 -1.79 -9.78
N SER A 154 10.94 -2.69 -10.38
CA SER A 154 12.11 -3.28 -9.73
C SER A 154 13.31 -2.34 -9.83
N ARG A 155 14.29 -2.51 -8.95
CA ARG A 155 15.56 -1.76 -9.02
C ARG A 155 16.27 -1.94 -10.37
N PHE A 156 16.18 -3.14 -10.94
CA PHE A 156 16.73 -3.48 -12.25
C PHE A 156 15.64 -4.05 -13.18
N PRO A 157 14.87 -3.21 -13.89
CA PRO A 157 13.75 -3.64 -14.73
C PRO A 157 14.12 -4.59 -15.87
N GLN A 158 15.39 -4.54 -16.31
CA GLN A 158 15.94 -5.40 -17.36
C GLN A 158 16.52 -6.71 -16.80
N GLY A 159 16.26 -7.01 -15.52
CA GLY A 159 16.85 -8.14 -14.81
C GLY A 159 18.19 -7.79 -14.14
N LEU A 160 18.67 -8.72 -13.31
CA LEU A 160 19.89 -8.50 -12.52
C LEU A 160 21.13 -8.46 -13.42
N PRO A 161 21.97 -7.40 -13.37
CA PRO A 161 23.20 -7.33 -14.15
C PRO A 161 24.18 -8.47 -13.80
N ALA A 162 24.74 -9.13 -14.81
CA ALA A 162 25.59 -10.33 -14.62
C ALA A 162 26.86 -10.10 -13.78
N HIS A 163 27.36 -8.86 -13.72
CA HIS A 163 28.63 -8.50 -13.08
C HIS A 163 28.45 -7.76 -11.74
N ILE A 164 27.23 -7.62 -11.22
CA ILE A 164 27.02 -6.99 -9.90
C ILE A 164 27.41 -7.96 -8.78
N ASP A 165 28.28 -7.49 -7.89
CA ASP A 165 28.53 -8.16 -6.61
C ASP A 165 27.30 -8.01 -5.72
N ARG A 166 26.55 -9.09 -5.54
CA ARG A 166 25.33 -9.14 -4.72
C ARG A 166 25.56 -8.70 -3.28
N LYS A 167 26.79 -8.83 -2.76
CA LYS A 167 27.15 -8.38 -1.40
C LYS A 167 27.24 -6.85 -1.28
N ARG A 168 27.28 -6.14 -2.40
CA ARG A 168 27.34 -4.67 -2.46
C ARG A 168 25.98 -4.02 -2.68
N ILE A 169 24.92 -4.81 -2.80
CA ILE A 169 23.56 -4.27 -2.90
C ILE A 169 23.21 -3.66 -1.53
N VAL A 170 23.24 -2.32 -1.47
CA VAL A 170 22.85 -1.58 -0.27
C VAL A 170 21.33 -1.52 -0.20
N MET A 171 20.77 -1.93 0.94
CA MET A 171 19.35 -1.75 1.23
C MET A 171 19.04 -0.29 1.60
N LYS A 172 17.87 0.19 1.17
CA LYS A 172 17.32 1.45 1.67
C LYS A 172 17.07 1.30 3.17
N LYS A 173 17.54 2.27 3.95
CA LYS A 173 17.22 2.35 5.38
C LYS A 173 15.90 3.11 5.52
N PRO A 174 14.92 2.62 6.30
CA PRO A 174 13.71 3.38 6.58
C PRO A 174 14.08 4.72 7.20
N THR A 175 13.50 5.80 6.67
CA THR A 175 13.65 7.12 7.26
C THR A 175 12.82 7.16 8.54
N LYS A 176 13.36 7.67 9.64
CA LYS A 176 12.55 7.88 10.85
C LYS A 176 11.48 8.93 10.53
N SER A 177 10.21 8.57 10.66
CA SER A 177 9.14 9.57 10.67
C SER A 177 9.33 10.45 11.92
N THR A 178 9.64 11.73 11.72
CA THR A 178 9.68 12.75 12.77
C THR A 178 8.28 13.19 13.17
#